data_AF-A0A919HM55-F1
#
_entry.id   AF-A0A919HM55-F1
#
_cell.length_a   1.000
_cell.length_b   1.000
_cell.length_c   1.000
_cell.angle_alpha   90.00
_cell.angle_beta   90.00
_cell.angle_gamma   90.00
#
_symmetry.space_group_name_H-M   'P 1'
#
loop_
_entity.id
_entity.type
_entity.pdbx_description
1 polymer ?
#
loop_
_entity_poly.entity_id
_entity_poly.type
_entity_poly.pdbx_seq_one_letter_code
_entity_poly.pdbx_strand_id
1 'polypeptide(L)'
;MPADATLLIEAIPERLALKHALYAELETLIADETIIASNTSGLPPDRLAQGMRHPERLLIAHFWHPPHLIPLVEVVPGSATLPHLARR
;
A
#
# COMPACT_ATOMS: atom_id res chain seq x y z
N MET A 1 -6.14 -15.52 0.91
CA MET A 1 -5.12 -14.87 1.75
C MET A 1 -5.28 -15.37 3.18
N PRO A 2 -4.22 -15.49 3.99
CA PRO A 2 -4.36 -15.83 5.40
C PRO A 2 -5.30 -14.83 6.08
N ALA A 3 -6.27 -15.31 6.85
CA ALA A 3 -7.28 -14.47 7.50
C ALA A 3 -6.69 -13.54 8.59
N ASP A 4 -5.42 -13.75 8.94
CA ASP A 4 -4.63 -13.07 9.97
C ASP A 4 -3.59 -12.09 9.40
N ALA A 5 -3.55 -11.89 8.08
CA ALA A 5 -2.62 -10.94 7.46
C ALA A 5 -2.96 -9.50 7.87
N THR A 6 -2.06 -8.86 8.61
CA THR A 6 -2.19 -7.47 9.09
C THR A 6 -1.58 -6.44 8.13
N LEU A 7 -0.70 -6.88 7.23
CA LEU A 7 0.01 -6.04 6.25
C LEU A 7 0.13 -6.76 4.90
N LEU A 8 -0.19 -6.05 3.82
CA LEU A 8 0.00 -6.48 2.44
C LEU A 8 0.97 -5.54 1.74
N ILE A 9 2.04 -6.08 1.16
CA ILE A 9 2.95 -5.33 0.28
C ILE A 9 2.54 -5.59 -1.17
N GLU A 10 2.15 -4.54 -1.88
CA GLU A 10 1.80 -4.60 -3.29
C GLU A 10 2.99 -4.20 -4.16
N ALA A 11 3.46 -5.12 -5.01
CA ALA A 11 4.60 -4.91 -5.90
C ALA A 11 4.34 -5.42 -7.35
N ILE A 12 3.15 -5.13 -7.88
CA ILE A 12 2.77 -5.44 -9.28
C ILE A 12 3.35 -4.37 -10.23
N PRO A 13 3.27 -4.57 -11.56
CA PRO A 13 3.76 -3.59 -12.54
C PRO A 13 3.22 -2.16 -12.30
N GLU A 14 4.04 -1.18 -12.65
CA GLU A 14 3.82 0.25 -12.38
C GLU A 14 2.74 0.87 -13.30
N ARG A 15 1.49 0.42 -13.14
CA ARG A 15 0.33 0.86 -13.91
C ARG A 15 -0.84 1.14 -12.97
N LEU A 16 -1.22 2.41 -12.85
CA LEU A 16 -2.25 2.86 -11.90
C LEU A 16 -3.56 2.06 -12.01
N ALA A 17 -4.05 1.84 -13.23
CA ALA A 17 -5.29 1.09 -13.46
C ALA A 17 -5.22 -0.37 -12.97
N LEU A 18 -4.06 -1.02 -13.06
CA LEU A 18 -3.88 -2.39 -12.55
C LEU A 18 -3.88 -2.38 -11.01
N LYS A 19 -3.22 -1.40 -10.40
CA LYS A 19 -3.16 -1.25 -8.94
C LYS A 19 -4.56 -0.98 -8.37
N HIS A 20 -5.34 -0.08 -8.99
CA HIS A 20 -6.72 0.18 -8.60
C HIS A 20 -7.63 -1.06 -8.70
N ALA A 21 -7.53 -1.81 -9.81
CA ALA A 21 -8.30 -3.05 -9.96
C ALA A 21 -7.94 -4.08 -8.89
N LEU A 22 -6.64 -4.23 -8.60
CA LEU A 22 -6.17 -5.11 -7.54
C LEU A 22 -6.66 -4.65 -6.16
N TYR A 23 -6.57 -3.37 -5.82
CA TYR A 23 -7.05 -2.87 -4.53
C TYR A 23 -8.54 -3.16 -4.37
N ALA A 24 -9.37 -2.83 -5.37
CA ALA A 24 -10.81 -3.11 -5.33
C ALA A 24 -11.13 -4.59 -5.07
N GLU A 25 -10.38 -5.51 -5.68
CA GLU A 25 -10.50 -6.95 -5.42
C GLU A 25 -10.07 -7.30 -3.99
N LEU A 26 -8.89 -6.82 -3.56
CA LEU A 26 -8.34 -7.09 -2.23
C LEU A 26 -9.25 -6.61 -1.11
N GLU A 27 -9.92 -5.46 -1.25
CA GLU A 27 -10.86 -4.94 -0.24
C GLU A 27 -12.09 -5.85 -0.01
N THR A 28 -12.30 -6.85 -0.87
CA THR A 28 -13.35 -7.88 -0.66
C THR A 28 -12.83 -9.12 0.06
N LEU A 29 -11.52 -9.27 0.19
CA LEU A 29 -10.84 -10.49 0.64
C LEU A 29 -10.06 -10.32 1.95
N ILE A 30 -9.66 -9.09 2.28
CA ILE A 30 -8.89 -8.76 3.49
C ILE A 30 -9.77 -8.10 4.54
N ALA A 31 -9.36 -8.16 5.82
CA ALA A 31 -10.04 -7.44 6.89
C ALA A 31 -9.96 -5.92 6.66
N ASP A 32 -10.94 -5.15 7.15
CA ASP A 32 -10.99 -3.70 6.96
C ASP A 32 -9.76 -3.00 7.56
N GLU A 33 -9.17 -3.60 8.60
CA GLU A 33 -7.98 -3.10 9.30
C GLU A 33 -6.64 -3.52 8.64
N THR A 34 -6.64 -4.41 7.64
CA THR A 34 -5.41 -4.85 6.97
C THR A 34 -4.78 -3.69 6.20
N ILE A 35 -3.52 -3.37 6.51
CA ILE A 35 -2.76 -2.30 5.87
C ILE A 35 -2.40 -2.72 4.44
N ILE A 36 -2.58 -1.81 3.48
CA ILE A 36 -2.09 -1.97 2.11
C ILE A 36 -0.91 -1.02 1.93
N ALA A 37 0.26 -1.56 1.63
CA ALA A 37 1.48 -0.79 1.38
C ALA A 37 1.96 -1.01 -0.05
N SER A 38 1.92 0.03 -0.89
CA SER A 38 2.43 -0.07 -2.26
C SER A 38 3.95 0.10 -2.29
N ASN A 39 4.63 -0.71 -3.11
CA ASN A 39 6.05 -0.57 -3.41
C ASN A 39 6.30 0.31 -4.67
N THR A 40 5.32 1.12 -5.09
CA THR A 40 5.49 2.05 -6.21
C THR A 40 6.68 2.99 -5.98
N SER A 41 7.41 3.32 -7.05
CA SER A 41 8.51 4.28 -7.01
C SER A 41 8.11 5.67 -7.49
N GLY A 42 7.01 5.78 -8.25
CA GLY A 42 6.64 7.05 -8.92
C GLY A 42 5.18 7.49 -8.78
N LEU A 43 4.28 6.66 -8.26
CA LEU A 43 2.87 7.02 -8.12
C LEU A 43 2.62 7.65 -6.74
N PRO A 44 1.98 8.83 -6.66
CA PRO A 44 1.62 9.43 -5.38
C PRO A 44 0.61 8.56 -4.60
N PRO A 45 0.71 8.50 -3.26
CA PRO A 45 -0.21 7.69 -2.44
C PRO A 45 -1.67 8.14 -2.61
N ASP A 46 -1.90 9.44 -2.74
CA ASP A 46 -3.24 10.00 -2.97
C ASP A 46 -3.85 9.59 -4.31
N ARG A 47 -3.03 9.28 -5.32
CA ARG A 47 -3.52 8.74 -6.60
C ARG A 47 -3.86 7.27 -6.48
N LEU A 48 -3.06 6.51 -5.76
CA LEU A 48 -3.31 5.09 -5.49
C LEU A 48 -4.59 4.88 -4.68
N ALA A 49 -4.86 5.75 -3.71
CA ALA A 49 -6.04 5.70 -2.84
C ALA A 49 -7.37 5.99 -3.55
N GLN A 50 -7.35 6.53 -4.77
CA GLN A 50 -8.57 6.91 -5.50
C GLN A 50 -9.46 5.69 -5.76
N GLY A 51 -10.71 5.76 -5.30
CA GLY A 51 -11.71 4.71 -5.50
C GLY A 51 -11.65 3.56 -4.49
N MET A 52 -10.72 3.57 -3.53
CA MET A 52 -10.72 2.63 -2.41
C MET A 52 -11.89 2.93 -1.45
N ARG A 53 -12.44 1.87 -0.85
CA ARG A 53 -13.44 1.93 0.22
C ARG A 53 -12.82 2.38 1.55
N HIS A 54 -11.60 1.93 1.82
CA HIS A 54 -10.84 2.25 3.03
C HIS A 54 -9.47 2.85 2.67
N PRO A 55 -9.42 4.08 2.12
CA PRO A 55 -8.17 4.73 1.72
C PRO A 55 -7.24 5.02 2.91
N GLU A 56 -7.77 5.08 4.13
CA GLU A 56 -7.06 5.42 5.36
C GLU A 56 -6.01 4.38 5.78
N ARG A 57 -6.08 3.15 5.24
CA ARG A 57 -5.12 2.07 5.50
C ARG A 57 -4.05 1.92 4.40
N LEU A 58 -4.08 2.78 3.37
CA LEU A 58 -3.09 2.77 2.30
C LEU A 58 -1.89 3.65 2.68
N LEU A 59 -0.68 3.16 2.43
CA LEU A 59 0.56 3.96 2.40
C LEU A 59 1.53 3.42 1.33
N ILE A 60 2.64 4.10 1.12
CA ILE A 60 3.76 3.57 0.33
C ILE A 60 4.81 3.04 1.28
N ALA A 61 5.29 1.82 1.02
CA ALA A 61 6.50 1.26 1.61
C ALA A 61 7.45 0.91 0.46
N HIS A 62 8.29 1.86 0.08
CA HIS A 62 9.16 1.74 -1.08
C HIS A 62 10.51 1.14 -0.67
N PHE A 63 10.75 -0.08 -1.13
CA PHE A 63 11.98 -0.82 -0.95
C PHE A 63 12.94 -0.54 -2.10
N TRP A 64 14.22 -0.35 -1.76
CA TRP A 64 15.27 -0.12 -2.74
C TRP A 64 15.84 -1.42 -3.31
N HIS A 65 16.10 -1.46 -4.61
CA HIS A 65 16.65 -2.65 -5.26
C HIS A 65 18.17 -2.80 -5.00
N PRO A 66 18.67 -3.96 -4.56
CA PRO A 66 17.94 -5.18 -4.19
C PRO A 66 17.41 -5.15 -2.73
N PRO A 67 16.13 -5.48 -2.51
CA PRO A 67 15.41 -5.18 -1.24
C PRO A 67 15.86 -5.99 -0.03
N HIS A 68 16.64 -7.05 -0.24
CA HIS A 68 17.19 -7.88 0.84
C HIS A 68 18.58 -7.42 1.30
N LEU A 69 19.22 -6.50 0.56
CA LEU A 69 20.53 -5.93 0.91
C LEU A 69 20.43 -4.49 1.37
N ILE A 70 19.50 -3.71 0.80
CA ILE A 70 19.34 -2.31 1.14
C ILE A 70 18.37 -2.19 2.33
N PRO A 71 18.83 -1.69 3.50
CA PRO A 71 17.98 -1.63 4.69
C PRO A 71 16.99 -0.46 4.67
N LEU A 72 17.09 0.43 3.68
CA LEU A 72 16.23 1.60 3.56
C LEU A 72 14.84 1.20 3.04
N VAL A 73 13.82 1.62 3.79
CA VAL A 73 12.42 1.62 3.37
C VAL A 73 11.89 3.03 3.50
N GLU A 74 11.40 3.59 2.40
CA GLU A 74 10.72 4.87 2.41
C GLU A 74 9.24 4.66 2.73
N VAL A 75 8.80 5.19 3.87
CA VAL A 75 7.39 5.17 4.28
C VAL A 75 6.77 6.52 3.94
N VAL A 76 5.80 6.52 3.01
CA VAL A 76 5.15 7.75 2.54
C VAL A 76 3.63 7.65 2.76
N PRO A 77 3.05 8.40 3.72
CA PRO A 77 1.61 8.45 3.89
C PRO A 77 0.95 9.31 2.80
N GLY A 78 -0.30 8.98 2.48
CA GLY A 78 -1.21 9.88 1.77
C GLY A 78 -1.99 10.77 2.73
N SER A 79 -2.77 11.69 2.15
CA SER A 79 -3.63 12.63 2.86
C SER A 79 -4.71 11.95 3.72
N ALA A 80 -5.17 10.77 3.31
CA ALA A 80 -6.18 9.99 4.03
C ALA A 80 -5.59 9.00 5.04
N THR A 81 -4.28 8.69 4.94
CA THR A 81 -3.64 7.64 5.75
C THR A 81 -3.77 7.94 7.24
N LEU A 82 -4.17 6.95 8.03
CA LEU A 82 -4.28 7.11 9.49
C LEU A 82 -2.93 7.52 10.07
N PRO A 83 -2.85 8.61 10.86
CA PRO A 83 -1.57 9.15 11.34
C PRO A 83 -0.73 8.19 12.17
N HIS A 84 -1.33 7.15 12.75
CA HIS A 84 -0.61 6.15 13.54
C HIS A 84 0.15 5.11 12.69
N LEU A 85 -0.20 4.96 11.40
CA LEU A 85 0.43 4.01 10.50
C LEU A 85 1.80 4.49 9.96
N ALA A 86 2.09 5.78 10.04
CA ALA A 86 3.32 6.39 9.54
C ALA A 86 4.11 7.15 10.63
N ARG A 87 4.01 6.70 11.89
CA ARG A 87 4.78 7.28 13.00
C ARG A 87 6.24 6.84 12.95
N ARG A 88 7.13 7.75 13.33
CA ARG A 88 8.57 7.48 13.53
C ARG A 88 8.82 6.99 14.95
#